data_AF-A0A412YME7-F1
#
_entry.id   AF-A0A412YME7-F1
#
_cell.length_a   1.000
_cell.length_b   1.000
_cell.length_c   1.000
_cell.angle_alpha   90.00
_cell.angle_beta   90.00
_cell.angle_gamma   90.00
#
_symmetry.space_group_name_H-M   'P 1'
#
loop_
_entity.id
_entity.type
_entity.pdbx_description
1 polymer ?
#
loop_
_entity_poly.entity_id
_entity_poly.type
_entity_poly.pdbx_seq_one_letter_code
_entity_poly.pdbx_strand_id
1 'polypeptide(L)'
;MEQKTICIDFDGVIHDYSKGWQGEDVFGQIIPNADTGTATLKKNGWTIIIFTTRKKTEKLEKWLEENNISYDHINENPNQPEHASGKIIADVYLDDRGICFRGRWDSWLMRDIIEFEPWQEQQKREIEQLATYGQTEDDIWSRGNEKRIKQAHV
;
A
#
# COMPACT_ATOMS: atom_id res chain seq x y z
N MET A 1 5.67 19.72 -24.11
CA MET A 1 5.34 19.68 -22.66
C MET A 1 6.52 19.06 -21.96
N GLU A 2 6.91 19.61 -20.81
CA GLU A 2 7.98 19.02 -19.98
C GLU A 2 7.58 17.61 -19.54
N GLN A 3 8.51 16.66 -19.63
CA GLN A 3 8.25 15.26 -19.28
C GLN A 3 8.16 15.12 -17.76
N LYS A 4 7.02 14.65 -17.27
CA LYS A 4 6.81 14.47 -15.83
C LYS A 4 7.44 13.18 -15.32
N THR A 5 7.96 13.21 -14.11
CA THR A 5 8.57 12.07 -13.41
C THR A 5 7.76 11.68 -12.18
N ILE A 6 7.52 10.39 -12.01
CA ILE A 6 6.95 9.82 -10.80
C ILE A 6 7.93 8.81 -10.17
N CYS A 7 8.12 8.94 -8.86
CA CYS A 7 8.75 7.92 -8.04
C CYS A 7 7.67 7.05 -7.43
N ILE A 8 7.74 5.74 -7.64
CA ILE A 8 6.78 4.76 -7.12
C ILE A 8 7.55 3.83 -6.18
N ASP A 9 7.13 3.78 -4.92
CA ASP A 9 7.67 2.79 -3.98
C ASP A 9 7.35 1.36 -4.45
N PHE A 10 8.12 0.39 -3.95
CA PHE A 10 7.96 -1.01 -4.34
C PHE A 10 7.20 -1.81 -3.26
N ASP A 11 7.68 -1.77 -2.02
CA ASP A 11 7.23 -2.59 -0.90
C ASP A 11 5.91 -2.09 -0.32
N GLY A 12 4.80 -2.69 -0.74
CA GLY A 12 3.47 -2.30 -0.29
C GLY A 12 2.71 -1.44 -1.30
N VAL A 13 3.36 -1.04 -2.39
CA VAL A 13 2.75 -0.30 -3.50
C VAL A 13 2.66 -1.13 -4.78
N ILE A 14 3.75 -1.79 -5.18
CA ILE A 14 3.79 -2.64 -6.38
C ILE A 14 3.71 -4.12 -6.02
N HIS A 15 4.33 -4.54 -4.92
CA HIS A 15 4.19 -5.89 -4.40
C HIS A 15 3.68 -5.90 -2.96
N ASP A 16 3.03 -6.99 -2.58
CA ASP A 16 2.56 -7.22 -1.22
C ASP A 16 3.74 -7.28 -0.23
N TYR A 17 3.63 -6.49 0.83
CA TYR A 17 4.60 -6.38 1.91
C TYR A 17 3.97 -6.65 3.29
N SER A 18 2.79 -7.28 3.33
CA SER A 18 2.07 -7.65 4.57
C SER A 18 2.87 -8.54 5.53
N LYS A 19 3.88 -9.26 5.04
CA LYS A 19 4.81 -10.08 5.85
C LYS A 19 6.09 -9.35 6.23
N GLY A 20 6.22 -8.08 5.88
CA GLY A 20 7.42 -7.27 6.08
C GLY A 20 8.65 -7.83 5.34
N TRP A 21 9.84 -7.44 5.81
CA TRP A 21 11.10 -7.88 5.23
C TRP A 21 11.35 -9.37 5.44
N GLN A 22 11.47 -10.11 4.34
CA GLN A 22 11.73 -11.56 4.35
C GLN A 22 13.08 -11.93 3.69
N GLY A 23 13.87 -10.92 3.31
CA GLY A 23 15.14 -11.10 2.60
C GLY A 23 15.26 -10.20 1.38
N GLU A 24 16.50 -10.00 0.91
CA GLU A 24 16.87 -9.05 -0.15
C GLU A 24 16.08 -9.29 -1.44
N ASP A 25 15.99 -10.55 -1.88
CA ASP A 25 15.30 -10.94 -3.10
C ASP A 25 14.07 -11.83 -2.83
N VAL A 26 13.40 -11.61 -1.71
CA VAL A 26 12.13 -12.27 -1.39
C VAL A 26 11.02 -11.25 -1.57
N PHE A 27 10.20 -11.47 -2.60
CA PHE A 27 9.13 -10.57 -3.02
C PHE A 27 7.75 -11.24 -2.87
N GLY A 28 6.76 -10.42 -2.54
CA GLY A 28 5.37 -10.86 -2.45
C GLY A 28 4.70 -11.03 -3.80
N GLN A 29 3.37 -11.17 -3.78
CA GLN A 29 2.56 -11.10 -5.00
C GLN A 29 2.44 -9.66 -5.48
N ILE A 30 2.20 -9.45 -6.76
CA ILE A 30 1.86 -8.13 -7.31
C ILE A 30 0.60 -7.57 -6.63
N ILE A 31 0.61 -6.27 -6.31
CA ILE A 31 -0.59 -5.53 -5.89
C ILE A 31 -1.53 -5.40 -7.10
N PRO A 32 -2.82 -5.74 -6.96
CA PRO A 32 -3.75 -5.71 -8.08
C PRO A 32 -3.71 -4.40 -8.87
N ASN A 33 -3.59 -4.52 -10.19
CA ASN A 33 -3.56 -3.41 -11.15
C ASN A 33 -2.29 -2.54 -11.14
N ALA A 34 -1.21 -2.90 -10.44
CA ALA A 34 0.05 -2.15 -10.51
C ALA A 34 0.65 -2.16 -11.95
N ASP A 35 0.50 -3.27 -12.66
CA ASP A 35 0.85 -3.44 -14.08
C ASP A 35 0.10 -2.44 -14.98
N THR A 36 -1.23 -2.44 -14.92
CA THR A 36 -2.08 -1.56 -15.74
C THR A 36 -1.93 -0.09 -15.36
N GLY A 37 -1.73 0.20 -14.07
CA GLY A 37 -1.46 1.54 -13.56
C GLY A 37 -0.14 2.12 -14.11
N THR A 38 0.95 1.37 -14.00
CA THR A 38 2.26 1.80 -14.54
C THR A 38 2.24 1.87 -16.06
N ALA A 39 1.59 0.94 -16.76
CA ALA A 39 1.41 1.00 -18.21
C ALA A 39 0.63 2.25 -18.64
N THR A 40 -0.41 2.63 -17.89
CA THR A 40 -1.19 3.84 -18.15
C THR A 40 -0.35 5.10 -17.97
N LEU A 41 0.44 5.19 -16.89
CA LEU A 41 1.38 6.30 -16.69
C LEU A 41 2.37 6.38 -17.85
N LYS A 42 2.92 5.24 -18.29
CA LYS A 42 3.84 5.20 -19.43
C LYS A 42 3.21 5.67 -20.73
N LYS A 43 2.00 5.21 -21.04
CA LYS A 43 1.24 5.66 -22.21
C LYS A 43 0.99 7.17 -22.21
N ASN A 44 0.87 7.79 -21.04
CA ASN A 44 0.69 9.23 -20.87
C ASN A 44 2.01 10.02 -20.84
N GLY A 45 3.14 9.38 -21.16
CA GLY A 45 4.44 10.04 -21.31
C GLY A 45 5.19 10.30 -20.01
N TRP A 46 4.81 9.66 -18.90
CA TRP A 46 5.55 9.80 -17.64
C TRP A 46 6.87 9.03 -17.67
N THR A 47 7.89 9.59 -17.05
CA THR A 47 9.07 8.85 -16.59
C THR A 47 8.73 8.19 -15.26
N ILE A 48 8.89 6.87 -15.17
CA ILE A 48 8.54 6.08 -14.00
C ILE A 48 9.83 5.54 -13.39
N ILE A 49 10.05 5.88 -12.13
CA ILE A 49 11.20 5.42 -11.36
C ILE A 49 10.68 4.56 -10.23
N ILE A 50 11.08 3.28 -10.19
CA ILE A 50 10.88 2.45 -9.01
C ILE A 50 11.84 2.98 -7.93
N PHE A 51 11.27 3.56 -6.88
CA PHE A 51 12.03 4.24 -5.84
C PHE A 51 11.85 3.49 -4.51
N THR A 52 12.72 2.51 -4.31
CA THR A 52 12.64 1.53 -3.22
C THR A 52 13.89 1.59 -2.36
N THR A 53 13.75 1.21 -1.09
CA THR A 53 14.90 0.98 -0.20
C THR A 53 15.67 -0.30 -0.55
N ARG A 54 15.12 -1.17 -1.40
CA ARG A 54 15.80 -2.37 -1.91
C ARG A 54 16.96 -1.99 -2.83
N LYS A 55 17.96 -2.86 -2.91
CA LYS A 55 19.00 -2.73 -3.93
C LYS A 55 18.43 -3.11 -5.30
N LYS A 56 18.95 -2.47 -6.34
CA LYS A 56 18.76 -2.91 -7.73
C LYS A 56 19.51 -4.24 -7.92
N THR A 57 18.77 -5.34 -8.01
CA THR A 57 19.29 -6.69 -8.26
C THR A 57 18.65 -7.26 -9.52
N GLU A 58 19.31 -8.23 -10.16
CA GLU A 58 18.76 -8.93 -11.34
C GLU A 58 17.42 -9.60 -11.03
N LYS A 59 17.22 -10.08 -9.80
CA LYS A 59 15.95 -10.70 -9.40
C LYS A 59 14.83 -9.68 -9.24
N LEU A 60 15.12 -8.48 -8.74
CA LEU A 60 14.14 -7.39 -8.70
C LEU A 60 13.72 -7.02 -10.12
N GLU A 61 14.68 -6.80 -11.01
CA GLU A 61 14.42 -6.46 -12.42
C GLU A 61 13.59 -7.54 -13.11
N LYS A 62 13.97 -8.81 -12.92
CA LYS A 62 13.25 -9.97 -13.45
C LYS A 62 11.84 -10.07 -12.89
N TRP A 63 11.64 -9.84 -11.59
CA TRP A 63 10.31 -9.88 -10.98
C TRP A 63 9.41 -8.78 -11.57
N LEU A 64 9.94 -7.57 -11.79
CA LEU A 64 9.20 -6.47 -12.42
C LEU A 64 8.81 -6.83 -13.87
N GLU A 65 9.72 -7.45 -14.62
CA GLU A 65 9.47 -7.91 -15.99
C GLU A 65 8.41 -9.02 -16.04
N GLU A 66 8.54 -10.05 -15.22
CA GLU A 66 7.59 -11.18 -15.15
C GLU A 66 6.18 -10.73 -14.77
N ASN A 67 6.06 -9.64 -14.01
CA ASN A 67 4.78 -9.04 -13.61
C ASN A 67 4.32 -7.88 -14.52
N ASN A 68 4.99 -7.63 -15.65
CA ASN A 68 4.66 -6.58 -16.62
C ASN A 68 4.61 -5.17 -16.04
N ILE A 69 5.45 -4.88 -15.03
CA ILE A 69 5.55 -3.54 -14.45
C ILE A 69 6.31 -2.63 -15.41
N SER A 70 5.69 -1.52 -15.81
CA SER A 70 6.35 -0.53 -16.67
C SER A 70 7.19 0.44 -15.84
N TYR A 71 8.49 0.54 -16.14
CA TYR A 71 9.41 1.49 -15.48
C TYR A 71 10.56 1.90 -16.43
N ASP A 72 11.26 2.99 -16.10
CA ASP A 72 12.47 3.43 -16.80
C ASP A 72 13.74 3.17 -16.00
N HIS A 73 13.68 3.43 -14.69
CA HIS A 73 14.84 3.39 -13.80
C HIS A 73 14.47 2.82 -12.43
N ILE A 74 15.48 2.37 -11.69
CA ILE A 74 15.36 1.91 -10.31
C ILE A 74 16.35 2.71 -9.48
N ASN A 75 15.84 3.45 -8.49
CA ASN A 75 16.64 4.25 -7.54
C ASN A 75 17.58 5.31 -8.15
N GLU A 76 17.38 5.65 -9.42
CA GLU A 76 18.19 6.65 -10.13
C GLU A 76 17.33 7.49 -11.07
N ASN A 77 17.75 8.73 -11.32
CA ASN A 77 17.21 9.58 -12.37
C ASN A 77 18.39 10.12 -13.20
N PRO A 78 18.55 9.72 -14.47
CA PRO A 78 19.65 10.18 -15.30
C PRO A 78 19.68 11.70 -15.54
N ASN A 79 18.55 12.38 -15.34
CA ASN A 79 18.42 13.83 -15.53
C ASN A 79 18.59 14.62 -14.21
N GLN A 80 19.10 13.96 -13.16
CA GLN A 80 19.31 14.62 -11.88
C GLN A 80 20.44 15.66 -11.97
N PRO A 81 20.30 16.85 -11.35
CA PRO A 81 21.34 17.85 -11.35
C PRO A 81 22.67 17.32 -10.77
N GLU A 82 23.77 17.81 -11.30
CA GLU A 82 25.09 17.55 -10.72
C GLU A 82 25.11 18.01 -9.25
N HIS A 83 25.78 17.22 -8.40
CA HIS A 83 25.85 17.44 -6.94
C HIS A 83 24.52 17.35 -6.16
N ALA A 84 23.46 16.80 -6.76
CA ALA A 84 22.26 16.42 -6.00
C ALA A 84 22.55 15.28 -5.00
N SER A 85 21.74 15.19 -3.94
CA SER A 85 21.80 14.09 -2.98
C SER A 85 21.11 12.83 -3.52
N GLY A 86 21.07 11.74 -2.75
CA GLY A 86 20.37 10.51 -3.16
C GLY A 86 18.83 10.64 -3.27
N LYS A 87 18.24 11.79 -2.93
CA LYS A 87 16.80 12.01 -3.09
C LYS A 87 16.50 12.38 -4.54
N ILE A 88 15.80 11.47 -5.22
CA ILE A 88 15.41 11.66 -6.62
C ILE A 88 14.42 12.81 -6.76
N ILE A 89 14.69 13.73 -7.69
CA ILE A 89 13.73 14.77 -8.08
C ILE A 89 12.62 14.14 -8.92
N ALA A 90 11.37 14.36 -8.49
CA ALA A 90 10.16 13.89 -9.17
C ALA A 90 9.01 14.88 -8.97
N ASP A 91 8.03 14.86 -9.88
CA ASP A 91 6.78 15.62 -9.77
C ASP A 91 5.84 15.01 -8.73
N VAL A 92 5.87 13.68 -8.59
CA VAL A 92 5.01 12.91 -7.69
C VAL A 92 5.80 11.78 -7.03
N TYR A 93 5.52 11.53 -5.75
CA TYR A 93 5.91 10.31 -5.04
C TYR A 93 4.63 9.53 -4.70
N LEU A 94 4.59 8.26 -5.09
CA LEU A 94 3.54 7.31 -4.73
C LEU A 94 4.14 6.28 -3.77
N ASP A 95 3.68 6.27 -2.54
CA ASP A 95 4.30 5.55 -1.42
C ASP A 95 3.21 5.11 -0.45
N ASP A 96 3.22 3.86 0.01
CA ASP A 96 2.19 3.33 0.92
C ASP A 96 2.26 3.98 2.32
N ARG A 97 3.38 4.63 2.63
CA ARG A 97 3.67 5.37 3.87
C ARG A 97 3.76 6.88 3.66
N GLY A 98 3.42 7.37 2.47
CA GLY A 98 3.48 8.78 2.12
C GLY A 98 2.31 9.59 2.70
N ILE A 99 2.63 10.63 3.50
CA ILE A 99 1.66 11.65 3.92
C ILE A 99 1.92 12.95 3.14
N CYS A 100 0.91 13.42 2.41
CA CYS A 100 1.02 14.62 1.60
C CYS A 100 0.97 15.89 2.47
N PHE A 101 2.10 16.58 2.59
CA PHE A 101 2.14 17.90 3.22
C PHE A 101 1.43 18.95 2.37
N ARG A 102 0.36 19.53 2.89
CA ARG A 102 -0.48 20.53 2.18
C ARG A 102 -0.15 21.97 2.54
N GLY A 103 1.08 22.25 2.98
CA GLY A 103 1.54 23.60 3.29
C GLY A 103 1.21 24.11 4.69
N ARG A 104 0.78 23.22 5.62
CA ARG A 104 0.40 23.61 6.99
C ARG A 104 0.76 22.54 8.01
N TRP A 105 1.33 22.96 9.14
CA TRP A 105 1.61 22.14 10.31
C TRP A 105 0.50 22.29 11.34
N ASP A 106 -0.68 21.77 11.02
CA ASP A 106 -1.84 21.84 11.91
C ASP A 106 -2.04 20.53 12.68
N SER A 107 -2.98 20.55 13.63
CA SER A 107 -3.32 19.38 14.44
C SER A 107 -3.85 18.22 13.60
N TRP A 108 -4.42 18.48 12.41
CA TRP A 108 -4.91 17.44 11.51
C TRP A 108 -3.75 16.67 10.89
N LEU A 109 -2.74 17.38 10.35
CA LEU A 109 -1.53 16.73 9.85
C LEU A 109 -0.83 15.94 10.96
N MET A 110 -0.70 16.52 12.16
CA MET A 110 -0.06 15.81 13.28
C MET A 110 -0.80 14.54 13.64
N ARG A 111 -2.13 14.55 13.59
CA ARG A 111 -2.97 13.36 13.79
C ARG A 111 -2.73 12.32 12.70
N ASP A 112 -2.78 12.73 11.44
CA ASP A 112 -2.54 11.84 10.30
C ASP A 112 -1.16 11.15 10.41
N ILE A 113 -0.14 11.86 10.90
CA ILE A 113 1.22 11.31 11.11
C ILE A 113 1.26 10.34 12.30
N ILE A 114 0.70 10.72 13.45
CA ILE A 114 0.81 9.93 14.69
C ILE A 114 -0.03 8.66 14.61
N GLU A 115 -1.22 8.76 14.02
CA GLU A 115 -2.17 7.64 13.87
C GLU A 115 -1.95 6.87 12.56
N PHE A 116 -0.91 7.20 11.79
CA PHE A 116 -0.66 6.59 10.49
C PHE A 116 -0.52 5.08 10.60
N GLU A 117 -1.15 4.39 9.66
CA GLU A 117 -1.04 2.94 9.51
C GLU A 117 -1.10 2.60 8.01
N PRO A 118 -0.22 1.72 7.50
CA PRO A 118 -0.29 1.24 6.11
C PRO A 118 -1.59 0.52 5.80
N TRP A 119 -2.02 0.57 4.54
CA TRP A 119 -3.32 0.03 4.11
C TRP A 119 -3.47 -1.48 4.34
N GLN A 120 -2.37 -2.23 4.33
CA GLN A 120 -2.37 -3.69 4.56
C GLN A 120 -2.75 -4.03 6.01
N GLU A 121 -2.23 -3.26 6.98
CA GLU A 121 -2.56 -3.44 8.40
C GLU A 121 -3.99 -2.99 8.70
N GLN A 122 -4.46 -1.92 8.04
CA GLN A 122 -5.86 -1.50 8.10
C GLN A 122 -6.80 -2.62 7.63
N GLN A 123 -6.54 -3.19 6.45
CA GLN A 123 -7.34 -4.29 5.90
C GLN A 123 -7.34 -5.52 6.80
N LYS A 124 -6.17 -5.89 7.35
CA LYS A 124 -6.05 -7.02 8.28
C LYS A 124 -6.91 -6.82 9.52
N ARG A 125 -6.84 -5.63 10.14
CA ARG A 125 -7.67 -5.30 11.31
C ARG A 125 -9.16 -5.37 10.97
N GLU A 126 -9.58 -4.83 9.82
CA GLU A 126 -10.98 -4.87 9.39
C GLU A 126 -11.48 -6.32 9.23
N ILE A 127 -10.67 -7.20 8.63
CA ILE A 127 -11.00 -8.63 8.50
C ILE A 127 -11.11 -9.31 9.86
N GLU A 128 -10.20 -9.04 10.79
CA GLU A 128 -10.24 -9.58 12.16
C GLU A 128 -11.49 -9.11 12.92
N GLN A 129 -11.88 -7.85 12.76
CA GLN A 129 -13.11 -7.29 13.33
C GLN A 129 -14.37 -7.95 12.76
N LEU A 130 -14.43 -8.19 11.44
CA LEU A 130 -15.55 -8.91 10.82
C LEU A 130 -15.63 -10.37 11.27
N ALA A 131 -14.49 -11.04 11.41
CA ALA A 131 -14.43 -12.43 11.87
C ALA A 131 -14.90 -12.58 13.32
N THR A 132 -14.57 -11.63 14.19
CA THR A 132 -15.03 -11.61 15.58
C THR A 132 -16.51 -11.24 15.69
N TYR A 133 -17.03 -10.33 14.86
CA TYR A 133 -18.45 -10.01 14.82
C TYR A 133 -19.32 -11.24 14.52
N GLY A 134 -18.93 -12.05 13.53
CA GLY A 134 -19.61 -13.31 13.18
C GLY A 134 -19.55 -14.41 14.24
N GLN A 135 -18.68 -14.30 15.25
CA GLN A 135 -18.61 -15.23 16.39
C GLN A 135 -19.42 -14.75 17.62
N THR A 136 -19.79 -13.47 17.66
CA THR A 136 -20.59 -12.88 18.75
C THR A 136 -22.09 -12.86 18.50
N GLU A 137 -22.55 -13.38 17.36
CA GLU A 137 -23.91 -13.90 17.27
C GLU A 137 -23.98 -15.15 18.16
N ASP A 138 -24.14 -14.90 19.46
CA ASP A 138 -24.71 -15.84 20.42
C ASP A 138 -25.96 -16.43 19.79
N ASP A 139 -25.77 -17.57 19.12
CA ASP A 139 -26.64 -18.73 19.05
C ASP A 139 -28.09 -18.39 19.44
N ILE A 140 -28.78 -17.63 18.57
CA ILE A 140 -30.22 -17.35 18.68
C ILE A 140 -31.00 -18.66 18.79
N TRP A 141 -30.43 -19.75 18.28
CA TRP A 141 -30.95 -21.11 18.38
C TRP A 141 -30.72 -21.76 19.77
N SER A 142 -29.63 -21.46 20.48
CA SER A 142 -29.44 -21.91 21.88
C SER A 142 -30.34 -21.22 22.90
N ARG A 143 -30.73 -19.96 22.66
CA ARG A 143 -31.61 -19.21 23.56
C ARG A 143 -33.09 -19.58 23.42
N GLY A 144 -33.46 -20.39 22.43
CA GLY A 144 -34.83 -20.83 22.15
C GLY A 144 -35.45 -21.79 23.17
N ASN A 145 -34.71 -22.24 24.19
CA ASN A 145 -35.18 -23.22 25.18
C ASN A 145 -35.56 -22.63 26.55
N GLU A 146 -35.58 -21.30 26.71
CA GLU A 146 -36.10 -20.69 27.92
C GLU A 146 -37.64 -20.72 27.91
N LYS A 147 -38.21 -21.61 28.74
CA LYS A 147 -39.65 -21.75 28.96
C LYS A 147 -40.25 -20.41 29.39
N ARG A 148 -40.96 -19.74 28.48
CA ARG A 148 -41.86 -18.63 28.81
C ARG A 148 -42.95 -19.13 29.76
N ILE A 149 -42.84 -18.78 31.04
CA ILE A 149 -43.90 -18.97 32.02
C ILE A 149 -45.10 -18.13 31.57
N LYS A 150 -46.20 -18.79 31.18
CA LYS A 150 -47.48 -18.11 30.96
C LYS A 150 -48.04 -17.72 32.34
N GLN A 151 -48.08 -16.43 32.65
CA GLN A 151 -48.94 -15.93 33.72
C GLN A 151 -50.40 -16.15 33.30
N ALA A 152 -51.07 -17.11 33.94
CA ALA A 152 -52.52 -17.21 33.93
C ALA A 152 -53.08 -16.19 34.92
N HIS A 153 -54.00 -15.36 34.45
CA HIS A 153 -54.80 -14.46 35.29
C HIS A 153 -55.70 -15.26 36.22
N VAL A 154 -55.84 -14.79 37.47
CA VAL A 154 -57.03 -14.91 38.29
C VAL A 154 -57.25 -13.56 38.96
#